data_AF-A0A086AFP4-F1
#
_entry.id   AF-A0A086AFP4-F1
#
_cell.length_a   1.000
_cell.length_b   1.000
_cell.length_c   1.000
_cell.angle_alpha   90.00
_cell.angle_beta   90.00
_cell.angle_gamma   90.00
#
_symmetry.space_group_name_H-M   'P 1'
#
loop_
_entity.id
_entity.type
_entity.pdbx_description
1 polymer ?
#
loop_
_entity_poly.entity_id
_entity_poly.type
_entity_poly.pdbx_seq_one_letter_code
_entity_poly.pdbx_strand_id
1 'polypeptide(L)'
;MDRGDANGGFREESSSISGDNVIARGETGPLPIVDARGIGTAPASMPTNDKTHTSIHLHPAGIFEAGGKFFPFDALTPTKGVDDKTFTGKGTNIIVGRLQKYDGTNVIKNSDGTYKDYRDVGAAVYRGNNISKPSMILTKSVIQNILKRNGK
;
A
#
# COMPACT_ATOMS: atom_id res chain seq x y z
N MET A 1 6.17 -2.55 4.96
CA MET A 1 7.25 -2.68 3.97
C MET A 1 7.87 -4.05 4.09
N ASP A 2 8.57 -4.36 5.17
CA ASP A 2 9.27 -5.65 5.31
C ASP A 2 8.34 -6.88 5.22
N ARG A 3 7.11 -6.80 5.74
CA ARG A 3 6.08 -7.84 5.54
C ARG A 3 5.73 -8.05 4.06
N GLY A 4 5.62 -6.96 3.31
CA GLY A 4 5.38 -7.01 1.87
C GLY A 4 6.56 -7.65 1.15
N ASP A 5 7.78 -7.21 1.46
CA ASP A 5 9.00 -7.79 0.89
C ASP A 5 9.08 -9.30 1.19
N ALA A 6 8.76 -9.72 2.42
CA ALA A 6 8.76 -11.12 2.85
C ALA A 6 7.67 -11.99 2.18
N ASN A 7 6.59 -11.40 1.68
CA ASN A 7 5.53 -12.12 0.97
C ASN A 7 5.75 -12.17 -0.56
N GLY A 8 6.94 -11.75 -1.02
CA GLY A 8 7.29 -11.64 -2.44
C GLY A 8 6.90 -10.30 -3.06
N GLY A 9 6.31 -9.39 -2.30
CA GLY A 9 5.94 -8.04 -2.74
C GLY A 9 4.63 -7.97 -3.51
N PHE A 10 3.92 -9.09 -3.67
CA PHE A 10 2.71 -9.18 -4.50
C PHE A 10 1.41 -9.10 -3.72
N ARG A 11 1.44 -9.39 -2.42
CA ARG A 11 0.24 -9.50 -1.60
C ARG A 11 0.12 -8.31 -0.67
N GLU A 12 -1.10 -7.85 -0.45
CA GLU A 12 -1.34 -6.79 0.53
C GLU A 12 -1.09 -7.28 1.96
N GLU A 13 -0.71 -6.34 2.79
CA GLU A 13 -0.52 -6.49 4.22
C GLU A 13 -1.24 -5.33 4.89
N SER A 14 -2.00 -5.59 5.94
CA SER A 14 -2.79 -4.57 6.61
C SER A 14 -2.57 -4.57 8.12
N SER A 15 -2.87 -3.43 8.73
CA SER A 15 -2.93 -3.23 10.17
C SER A 15 -3.84 -2.05 10.47
N SER A 16 -4.40 -2.03 11.67
CA SER A 16 -5.16 -0.90 12.17
C SER A 16 -4.72 -0.54 13.58
N ILE A 17 -5.03 0.69 13.98
CA ILE A 17 -4.77 1.19 15.32
C ILE A 17 -6.08 1.74 15.88
N SER A 18 -6.43 1.23 17.05
CA SER A 18 -7.59 1.68 17.83
C SER A 18 -7.22 2.72 18.89
N GLY A 19 -8.21 3.40 19.47
CA GLY A 19 -8.04 4.50 20.43
C GLY A 19 -7.12 4.23 21.62
N ASP A 20 -6.97 2.97 22.02
CA ASP A 20 -6.06 2.56 23.10
C ASP A 20 -4.63 2.28 22.57
N ASN A 21 -4.31 2.75 21.36
CA ASN A 21 -3.10 2.47 20.58
C ASN A 21 -2.82 0.97 20.33
N VAL A 22 -3.82 0.11 20.55
CA VAL A 22 -3.72 -1.32 20.24
C VAL A 22 -3.65 -1.50 18.74
N ILE A 23 -2.62 -2.22 18.28
CA ILE A 23 -2.40 -2.57 16.89
C ILE A 23 -3.06 -3.91 16.60
N ALA A 24 -4.04 -3.93 15.70
CA ALA A 24 -4.59 -5.16 15.15
C ALA A 24 -3.94 -5.45 13.79
N ARG A 25 -3.31 -6.61 13.66
CA ARG A 25 -2.69 -7.06 12.42
C ARG A 25 -3.70 -7.82 11.58
N GLY A 26 -3.84 -7.47 10.31
CA GLY A 26 -4.64 -8.25 9.36
C GLY A 26 -3.83 -9.38 8.75
N GLU A 27 -4.55 -10.35 8.20
CA GLU A 27 -3.98 -11.45 7.42
C GLU A 27 -3.37 -10.94 6.11
N THR A 28 -2.37 -11.67 5.62
CA THR A 28 -1.81 -11.43 4.28
C THR A 28 -2.88 -11.72 3.22
N GLY A 29 -3.06 -10.80 2.28
CA GLY A 29 -4.05 -10.93 1.23
C GLY A 29 -3.76 -12.05 0.20
N PRO A 30 -4.75 -12.42 -0.64
CA PRO A 30 -4.52 -13.24 -1.82
C PRO A 30 -3.59 -12.52 -2.83
N LEU A 31 -3.20 -13.22 -3.89
CA LEU A 31 -2.53 -12.58 -5.02
C LEU A 31 -3.47 -11.56 -5.68
N PRO A 32 -2.93 -10.53 -6.37
CA PRO A 32 -3.74 -9.60 -7.13
C PRO A 32 -4.53 -10.31 -8.22
N ILE A 33 -5.70 -9.75 -8.53
CA ILE A 33 -6.57 -10.19 -9.62
C ILE A 33 -6.76 -9.05 -10.60
N VAL A 34 -7.06 -9.38 -11.86
CA VAL A 34 -7.58 -8.41 -12.84
C VAL A 34 -9.06 -8.69 -13.01
N ASP A 35 -9.90 -7.68 -12.82
CA ASP A 35 -11.34 -7.82 -13.05
C ASP A 35 -11.70 -7.80 -14.55
N ALA A 36 -12.97 -8.04 -14.87
CA ALA A 36 -13.46 -8.05 -16.25
C ALA A 36 -13.31 -6.70 -16.99
N ARG A 37 -13.03 -5.60 -16.26
CA ARG A 37 -12.77 -4.26 -16.83
C ARG A 37 -11.29 -4.01 -17.07
N GLY A 38 -10.43 -4.98 -16.75
CA GLY A 38 -8.98 -4.84 -16.88
C GLY A 38 -8.37 -4.01 -15.74
N ILE A 39 -8.99 -3.97 -14.56
CA ILE A 39 -8.47 -3.26 -13.39
C ILE A 39 -7.78 -4.25 -12.46
N GLY A 40 -6.49 -4.03 -12.21
CA GLY A 40 -5.73 -4.78 -11.20
C GLY A 40 -6.16 -4.36 -9.79
N THR A 41 -6.51 -5.34 -8.96
CA THR A 41 -6.86 -5.14 -7.54
C THR A 41 -6.06 -6.13 -6.70
N ALA A 42 -5.46 -5.65 -5.62
CA ALA A 42 -4.85 -6.49 -4.60
C ALA A 42 -5.79 -6.51 -3.38
N PRO A 43 -6.51 -7.62 -3.12
CA PRO A 43 -7.44 -7.65 -1.99
C PRO A 43 -6.69 -7.70 -0.65
N ALA A 44 -7.23 -7.00 0.36
CA ALA A 44 -6.84 -7.14 1.74
C ALA A 44 -8.06 -7.21 2.65
N SER A 45 -7.92 -7.92 3.77
CA SER A 45 -8.81 -7.77 4.91
C SER A 45 -8.19 -6.76 5.86
N MET A 46 -8.90 -5.68 6.17
CA MET A 46 -8.48 -4.70 7.16
C MET A 46 -9.19 -5.01 8.48
N PRO A 47 -8.49 -5.34 9.57
CA PRO A 47 -9.14 -5.56 10.86
C PRO A 47 -9.61 -4.20 11.40
N THR A 48 -10.90 -3.89 11.34
CA THR A 48 -11.45 -2.64 11.85
C THR A 48 -12.56 -2.88 12.85
N ASN A 49 -12.66 -1.99 13.83
CA ASN A 49 -13.78 -1.88 14.76
C ASN A 49 -14.14 -0.39 14.94
N ASP A 50 -15.20 -0.10 15.70
CA ASP A 50 -15.70 1.26 15.91
C ASP A 50 -14.71 2.19 16.62
N LYS A 51 -13.68 1.64 17.27
CA LYS A 51 -12.60 2.41 17.93
C LYS A 51 -11.41 2.66 17.02
N THR A 52 -11.41 2.13 15.79
CA THR A 52 -10.29 2.23 14.86
C THR A 52 -10.17 3.66 14.32
N HIS A 53 -9.07 4.33 14.60
CA HIS A 53 -8.82 5.69 14.11
C HIS A 53 -7.70 5.76 13.06
N THR A 54 -6.87 4.72 12.96
CA THR A 54 -5.83 4.62 11.93
C THR A 54 -5.92 3.34 11.16
N SER A 55 -5.84 3.41 9.83
CA SER A 55 -5.57 2.26 8.97
C SER A 55 -4.19 2.35 8.34
N ILE A 56 -3.58 1.19 8.15
CA ILE A 56 -2.29 1.03 7.48
C ILE A 56 -2.43 -0.17 6.54
N HIS A 57 -2.31 0.02 5.24
CA HIS A 57 -2.20 -1.10 4.31
C HIS A 57 -1.09 -0.91 3.30
N LEU A 58 -0.73 -2.01 2.65
CA LEU A 58 0.30 -2.09 1.64
C LEU A 58 -0.37 -2.20 0.28
N HIS A 59 -0.07 -1.25 -0.61
CA HIS A 59 -0.17 -1.46 -2.04
C HIS A 59 1.08 -2.23 -2.51
N PRO A 60 0.93 -3.41 -3.15
CA PRO A 60 2.05 -4.28 -3.51
C PRO A 60 3.14 -3.59 -4.33
N ALA A 61 4.40 -3.84 -3.99
CA ALA A 61 5.56 -3.28 -4.69
C ALA A 61 6.06 -4.16 -5.84
N GLY A 62 5.59 -5.41 -5.90
CA GLY A 62 5.85 -6.37 -6.96
C GLY A 62 5.02 -6.05 -8.20
N ILE A 63 5.62 -6.26 -9.37
CA ILE A 63 4.96 -6.00 -10.65
C ILE A 63 4.12 -7.22 -11.03
N PHE A 64 2.80 -7.05 -11.01
CA PHE A 64 1.87 -8.06 -11.46
C PHE A 64 1.64 -7.93 -12.97
N GLU A 65 1.81 -9.03 -13.71
CA GLU A 65 1.54 -9.10 -15.14
C GLU A 65 0.36 -10.04 -15.39
N ALA A 66 -0.62 -9.58 -16.16
CA ALA A 66 -1.74 -10.41 -16.60
C ALA A 66 -2.14 -10.02 -18.03
N GLY A 67 -2.21 -11.00 -18.93
CA GLY A 67 -2.54 -10.77 -20.34
C GLY A 67 -1.57 -9.82 -21.06
N GLY A 68 -0.28 -9.85 -20.70
CA GLY A 68 0.76 -8.98 -21.28
C GLY A 68 0.68 -7.51 -20.85
N LYS A 69 -0.14 -7.19 -19.84
CA LYS A 69 -0.24 -5.85 -19.25
C LYS A 69 0.33 -5.86 -17.84
N PHE A 70 1.02 -4.77 -17.49
CA PHE A 70 1.54 -4.54 -16.16
C PHE A 70 0.51 -3.81 -15.30
N PHE A 71 0.39 -4.23 -14.05
CA PHE A 71 -0.44 -3.61 -13.02
C PHE A 71 0.43 -3.14 -11.86
N PRO A 72 1.18 -2.04 -12.06
CA PRO A 72 2.02 -1.46 -11.02
C PRO A 72 1.14 -0.71 -10.02
N PHE A 73 1.04 -1.22 -8.79
CA PHE A 73 0.41 -0.49 -7.69
C PHE A 73 1.35 0.62 -7.16
N ASP A 74 0.77 1.61 -6.48
CA ASP A 74 1.49 2.71 -5.86
C ASP A 74 0.71 3.27 -4.66
N ALA A 75 1.39 3.86 -3.69
CA ALA A 75 0.79 4.42 -2.48
C ALA A 75 0.08 5.75 -2.70
N LEU A 76 0.24 6.39 -3.86
CA LEU A 76 -0.31 7.70 -4.20
C LEU A 76 -1.67 7.62 -4.90
N THR A 77 -2.10 6.42 -5.28
CA THR A 77 -3.35 6.15 -5.99
C THR A 77 -4.23 5.22 -5.16
N PRO A 78 -4.97 5.73 -4.16
CA PRO A 78 -5.96 4.94 -3.44
C PRO A 78 -7.03 4.40 -4.40
N THR A 79 -7.47 3.17 -4.17
CA THR A 79 -8.53 2.50 -4.93
C THR A 79 -9.89 3.07 -4.54
N LYS A 80 -10.46 3.91 -5.41
CA LYS A 80 -11.82 4.45 -5.22
C LYS A 80 -12.86 3.34 -5.12
N GLY A 81 -13.78 3.44 -4.16
CA GLY A 81 -14.79 2.43 -3.84
C GLY A 81 -14.33 1.36 -2.85
N VAL A 82 -13.03 1.33 -2.51
CA VAL A 82 -12.40 0.40 -1.55
C VAL A 82 -11.71 1.18 -0.43
N ASP A 83 -10.74 2.03 -0.78
CA ASP A 83 -9.96 2.81 0.19
C ASP A 83 -10.78 3.94 0.79
N ASP A 84 -11.59 4.64 0.01
CA ASP A 84 -12.50 5.68 0.53
C ASP A 84 -13.50 5.13 1.56
N LYS A 85 -14.06 3.94 1.31
CA LYS A 85 -14.92 3.24 2.29
C LYS A 85 -14.12 2.86 3.54
N THR A 86 -12.91 2.36 3.36
CA THR A 86 -12.02 1.99 4.47
C THR A 86 -11.61 3.22 5.28
N PHE A 87 -11.40 4.38 4.66
CA PHE A 87 -10.96 5.61 5.30
C PHE A 87 -12.11 6.31 6.04
N THR A 88 -13.35 6.02 5.64
CA THR A 88 -14.55 6.63 6.22
C THR A 88 -14.60 6.42 7.74
N GLY A 89 -14.63 7.52 8.48
CA GLY A 89 -14.68 7.50 9.94
C GLY A 89 -13.31 7.36 10.63
N LYS A 90 -12.21 7.22 9.86
CA LYS A 90 -10.85 7.15 10.40
C LYS A 90 -10.17 8.52 10.33
N GLY A 91 -9.37 8.85 11.34
CA GLY A 91 -8.63 10.10 11.39
C GLY A 91 -7.39 10.10 10.49
N THR A 92 -6.68 8.98 10.43
CA THR A 92 -5.44 8.83 9.65
C THR A 92 -5.48 7.53 8.85
N ASN A 93 -5.02 7.57 7.61
CA ASN A 93 -4.93 6.39 6.77
C ASN A 93 -3.58 6.39 6.07
N ILE A 94 -2.88 5.27 6.11
CA ILE A 94 -1.50 5.16 5.63
C ILE A 94 -1.47 4.07 4.57
N ILE A 95 -1.11 4.44 3.35
CA ILE A 95 -0.82 3.49 2.29
C ILE A 95 0.70 3.36 2.18
N VAL A 96 1.20 2.15 2.29
CA VAL A 96 2.60 1.80 2.11
C VAL A 96 2.78 1.26 0.69
N GLY A 97 3.82 1.65 -0.03
CA GLY A 97 4.03 1.19 -1.40
C GLY A 97 5.00 2.08 -2.18
N ARG A 98 4.92 2.01 -3.52
CA ARG A 98 5.72 2.86 -4.41
C ARG A 98 5.24 4.32 -4.35
N LEU A 99 6.17 5.28 -4.32
CA LEU A 99 5.91 6.71 -4.13
C LEU A 99 5.84 7.50 -5.45
N GLN A 100 5.54 6.81 -6.54
CA GLN A 100 5.34 7.41 -7.85
C GLN A 100 4.31 6.57 -8.62
N LYS A 101 3.48 7.25 -9.42
CA LYS A 101 2.62 6.58 -10.38
C LYS A 101 3.47 5.98 -11.50
N TYR A 102 3.02 4.87 -12.08
CA TYR A 102 3.67 4.35 -13.27
C TYR A 102 3.53 5.34 -14.44
N ASP A 103 4.64 5.59 -15.14
CA ASP A 103 4.72 6.54 -16.24
C ASP A 103 5.18 5.92 -17.57
N GLY A 104 5.31 4.59 -17.63
CA GLY A 104 5.82 3.88 -18.81
C GLY A 104 7.33 3.67 -18.82
N THR A 105 8.09 4.38 -17.98
CA THR A 105 9.57 4.39 -18.01
C THR A 105 10.21 3.97 -16.69
N ASN A 106 9.50 4.16 -15.59
CA ASN A 106 9.98 3.86 -14.25
C ASN A 106 9.87 2.38 -13.84
N VAL A 107 9.35 1.51 -14.72
CA VAL A 107 9.37 0.06 -14.59
C VAL A 107 9.88 -0.56 -15.89
N ILE A 108 10.93 -1.37 -15.81
CA ILE A 108 11.57 -2.01 -16.95
C ILE A 108 11.54 -3.53 -16.78
N LYS A 109 11.12 -4.26 -17.81
CA LYS A 109 11.24 -5.71 -17.89
C LYS A 109 12.64 -6.07 -18.36
N ASN A 110 13.37 -6.83 -17.57
CA ASN A 110 14.70 -7.34 -17.91
C ASN A 110 14.57 -8.52 -18.90
N SER A 111 15.69 -8.87 -19.55
CA SER A 111 15.74 -9.98 -20.51
C SER A 111 15.46 -11.36 -19.89
N ASP A 112 15.68 -11.51 -18.59
CA ASP A 112 15.39 -12.72 -17.81
C ASP A 112 13.92 -12.81 -17.36
N GLY A 113 13.08 -11.85 -17.76
CA GLY A 113 11.66 -11.78 -17.39
C GLY A 113 11.38 -11.16 -16.02
N THR A 114 12.40 -10.78 -15.26
CA THR A 114 12.24 -10.03 -14.00
C THR A 114 11.93 -8.56 -14.27
N TYR A 115 11.50 -7.84 -13.23
CA TYR A 115 11.17 -6.43 -13.31
C TYR A 115 12.09 -5.59 -12.44
N LYS A 116 12.56 -4.48 -12.99
CA LYS A 116 13.21 -3.41 -12.25
C LYS A 116 12.27 -2.23 -12.14
N ASP A 117 11.87 -1.93 -10.92
CA ASP A 117 11.00 -0.80 -10.58
C ASP A 117 11.82 0.26 -9.83
N TYR A 118 12.01 1.40 -10.48
CA TYR A 118 12.84 2.51 -10.01
C TYR A 118 12.10 3.45 -9.05
N ARG A 119 10.80 3.23 -8.83
CA ARG A 119 10.01 4.09 -7.97
C ARG A 119 10.39 3.82 -6.51
N ASP A 120 10.64 4.88 -5.74
CA ASP A 120 10.96 4.74 -4.32
C ASP A 120 9.84 4.06 -3.54
N VAL A 121 10.21 3.29 -2.51
CA VAL A 121 9.25 2.69 -1.58
C VAL A 121 9.12 3.57 -0.33
N GLY A 122 7.90 3.73 0.17
CA GLY A 122 7.64 4.45 1.41
C GLY A 122 6.17 4.38 1.81
N ALA A 123 5.67 5.47 2.39
CA ALA A 123 4.27 5.60 2.78
C ALA A 123 3.68 6.97 2.41
N ALA A 124 2.42 6.95 2.02
CA ALA A 124 1.58 8.11 1.81
C ALA A 124 0.54 8.17 2.94
N VAL A 125 0.44 9.31 3.61
CA VAL A 125 -0.48 9.53 4.73
C VAL A 125 -1.63 10.40 4.28
N TYR A 126 -2.84 9.89 4.43
CA TYR A 126 -4.11 10.55 4.14
C TYR A 126 -4.82 10.89 5.46
N ARG A 127 -5.54 12.02 5.49
CA ARG A 127 -6.27 12.50 6.67
C ARG A 127 -7.76 12.46 6.42
N GLY A 128 -8.50 11.95 7.41
CA GLY A 128 -9.94 11.74 7.28
C GLY A 128 -10.27 10.89 6.06
N ASN A 129 -11.33 11.28 5.36
CA ASN A 129 -11.84 10.60 4.18
C ASN A 129 -11.22 11.12 2.87
N ASN A 130 -10.20 11.99 2.93
CA ASN A 130 -9.62 12.59 1.73
C ASN A 130 -8.60 11.64 1.08
N ILE A 131 -9.02 10.94 0.01
CA ILE A 131 -8.15 10.09 -0.81
C ILE A 131 -7.48 10.82 -1.98
N SER A 132 -7.85 12.07 -2.25
CA SER A 132 -7.42 12.79 -3.48
C SER A 132 -5.96 13.24 -3.43
N LYS A 133 -5.45 13.52 -2.22
CA LYS A 133 -4.09 14.00 -2.01
C LYS A 133 -3.56 13.55 -0.66
N PRO A 134 -2.37 12.96 -0.59
CA PRO A 134 -1.74 12.67 0.69
C PRO A 134 -1.38 13.97 1.41
N SER A 135 -1.61 13.99 2.72
CA SER A 135 -1.15 15.03 3.63
C SER A 135 0.37 15.01 3.85
N MET A 136 0.99 13.85 3.67
CA MET A 136 2.42 13.63 3.88
C MET A 136 2.88 12.42 3.06
N ILE A 137 4.10 12.49 2.54
CA ILE A 137 4.79 11.37 1.89
C ILE A 137 6.12 11.15 2.62
N LEU A 138 6.40 9.91 2.99
CA LEU A 138 7.59 9.51 3.74
C LEU A 138 8.31 8.39 3.00
N THR A 139 9.58 8.56 2.68
CA THR A 139 10.39 7.48 2.09
C THR A 139 10.70 6.40 3.13
N LYS A 140 11.04 5.18 2.68
CA LYS A 140 11.47 4.07 3.57
C LYS A 140 12.61 4.51 4.49
N SER A 141 13.58 5.27 4.00
CA SER A 141 14.70 5.77 4.81
C SER A 141 14.26 6.73 5.90
N VAL A 142 13.33 7.65 5.61
CA VAL A 142 12.76 8.57 6.62
C VAL A 142 12.00 7.79 7.70
N ILE A 143 11.17 6.82 7.29
CA ILE A 143 10.42 5.98 8.23
C ILE A 143 11.36 5.19 9.13
N GLN A 144 12.39 4.56 8.57
CA GLN A 144 13.40 3.83 9.34
C GLN A 144 14.15 4.74 10.33
N ASN A 145 14.46 5.97 9.94
CA ASN A 145 15.09 6.94 10.85
C ASN A 145 14.17 7.32 12.02
N ILE A 146 12.87 7.50 11.76
CA ILE A 146 11.87 7.76 12.81
C ILE A 146 11.79 6.57 13.77
N LEU A 147 11.69 5.35 13.23
CA LEU A 147 11.59 4.13 14.03
C LEU A 147 12.85 3.91 14.88
N LYS A 148 14.05 4.09 14.32
CA LYS A 148 15.31 3.93 15.08
C LYS A 148 15.48 4.95 16.21
N ARG A 149 14.95 6.17 16.05
CA ARG A 149 15.01 7.21 17.10
C ARG A 149 14.05 6.95 18.25
N ASN A 150 12.93 6.28 17.98
CA ASN A 150 11.84 6.08 18.95
C ASN A 150 11.70 4.64 19.45
N GLY A 151 12.32 3.67 18.79
CA GLY A 151 12.44 2.29 19.25
C GLY A 151 13.59 2.20 20.25
N LYS A 152 13.30 2.53 21.51
CA LYS A 152 14.12 2.13 22.66
C LYS A 152 13.49 0.91 23.32
#